data_AF-A0A7C6PAL5-F1
#
_entry.id   AF-A0A7C6PAL5-F1
#
_cell.length_a   1.000
_cell.length_b   1.000
_cell.length_c   1.000
_cell.angle_alpha   90.00
_cell.angle_beta   90.00
_cell.angle_gamma   90.00
#
_symmetry.space_group_name_H-M   'P 1'
#
loop_
_entity.id
_entity.type
_entity.pdbx_description
1 polymer ?
#
loop_
_entity_poly.entity_id
_entity_poly.type
_entity_poly.pdbx_seq_one_letter_code
_entity_poly.pdbx_strand_id
1 'polypeptide(L)'
;MVKTRHIVVGALLTALALIIPISFGAYLKIYIPPFSATLASHVPTMISFLISPFSAVMVGLGSSLGFLLIMGPVVAARAFIHVFVGFAGATLVKRGYPFWKALLFTIPIHALGEALIVLPFGFDLYTAFVTVGIGTVIHHSLDSLIAISLVEALSKTPVKNLLNLS
;
A
#
# COMPACT_ATOMS: atom_id res chain seq x y z
N MET A 1 18.28 -13.39 -8.22
CA MET A 1 17.36 -14.05 -9.18
C MET A 1 15.94 -13.97 -8.64
N VAL A 2 14.99 -13.47 -9.43
CA VAL A 2 13.56 -13.46 -9.05
C VAL A 2 13.03 -14.89 -9.15
N LYS A 3 12.37 -15.39 -8.10
CA LYS A 3 11.76 -16.73 -8.11
C LYS A 3 10.39 -16.65 -8.78
N THR A 4 10.00 -17.66 -9.58
CA THR A 4 8.69 -17.73 -10.24
C THR A 4 7.54 -17.49 -9.28
N ARG A 5 7.61 -18.08 -8.08
CA ARG A 5 6.63 -17.88 -7.01
C ARG A 5 6.46 -16.40 -6.61
N HIS A 6 7.53 -15.60 -6.57
CA HIS A 6 7.45 -14.19 -6.20
C HIS A 6 6.70 -13.36 -7.25
N ILE A 7 6.81 -13.75 -8.52
CA ILE A 7 6.09 -13.12 -9.62
C ILE A 7 4.61 -13.46 -9.52
N VAL A 8 4.28 -14.75 -9.34
CA VAL A 8 2.89 -15.21 -9.24
C VAL A 8 2.16 -14.57 -8.04
N VAL A 9 2.80 -14.57 -6.85
CA VAL A 9 2.20 -13.93 -5.67
C VAL A 9 2.12 -12.41 -5.86
N GLY A 10 3.13 -11.78 -6.46
CA GLY A 10 3.10 -10.36 -6.81
C GLY A 10 1.95 -10.01 -7.76
N ALA A 11 1.69 -10.83 -8.78
CA ALA A 11 0.58 -10.65 -9.71
C ALA A 11 -0.78 -10.81 -9.01
N LEU A 12 -0.93 -11.80 -8.13
CA LEU A 12 -2.15 -11.98 -7.32
C LEU A 12 -2.40 -10.77 -6.41
N LEU A 13 -1.37 -10.30 -5.69
CA LEU A 13 -1.48 -9.12 -4.84
C LEU A 13 -1.76 -7.84 -5.66
N THR A 14 -1.22 -7.75 -6.87
CA THR A 14 -1.52 -6.66 -7.80
C THR A 14 -2.99 -6.69 -8.23
N ALA A 15 -3.52 -7.87 -8.58
CA ALA A 15 -4.93 -8.03 -8.89
C ALA A 15 -5.82 -7.64 -7.69
N LEU A 16 -5.42 -7.99 -6.47
CA LEU A 16 -6.12 -7.56 -5.25
C LEU A 16 -6.04 -6.03 -5.05
N ALA A 17 -4.87 -5.41 -5.32
CA ALA A 17 -4.69 -3.96 -5.21
C ALA A 17 -5.58 -3.18 -6.20
N LEU A 18 -5.98 -3.81 -7.32
CA LEU A 18 -6.94 -3.26 -8.27
C LEU A 18 -8.39 -3.53 -7.84
N ILE A 19 -8.71 -4.77 -7.48
CA ILE A 19 -10.11 -5.17 -7.22
C ILE A 19 -10.69 -4.51 -5.97
N ILE A 20 -9.88 -4.30 -4.92
CA ILE A 20 -10.34 -3.69 -3.67
C ILE A 20 -10.89 -2.27 -3.92
N PRO A 21 -10.15 -1.31 -4.51
CA PRO A 21 -10.71 0.01 -4.79
C PRO A 21 -11.86 -0.01 -5.79
N ILE A 22 -11.91 -0.96 -6.73
CA ILE A 22 -13.04 -1.11 -7.66
C ILE A 22 -14.31 -1.55 -6.92
N SER A 23 -14.21 -2.62 -6.12
CA SER A 23 -15.35 -3.24 -5.46
C SER A 23 -15.78 -2.50 -4.20
N PHE A 24 -14.83 -2.04 -3.39
CA PHE A 24 -15.10 -1.38 -2.12
C PHE A 24 -15.19 0.15 -2.25
N GLY A 25 -14.71 0.72 -3.36
CA GLY A 25 -14.67 2.16 -3.58
C GLY A 25 -16.05 2.86 -3.56
N ALA A 26 -17.14 2.11 -3.70
CA ALA A 26 -18.51 2.62 -3.60
C ALA A 26 -19.04 2.68 -2.16
N TYR A 27 -18.48 1.90 -1.22
CA TYR A 27 -19.07 1.69 0.11
C TYR A 27 -18.12 1.98 1.27
N LEU A 28 -16.82 1.73 1.09
CA LEU A 28 -15.80 1.86 2.13
C LEU A 28 -14.78 2.96 1.82
N LYS A 29 -15.13 3.87 0.90
CA LYS A 29 -14.29 4.99 0.49
C LYS A 29 -14.66 6.26 1.22
N ILE A 30 -13.67 6.87 1.86
CA ILE A 30 -13.70 8.26 2.29
C ILE A 30 -13.04 9.09 1.19
N TYR A 31 -13.74 10.12 0.71
CA TYR A 31 -13.25 10.98 -0.36
C TYR A 31 -13.43 12.45 0.01
N ILE A 32 -12.31 13.13 0.26
CA ILE A 32 -12.22 14.56 0.55
C ILE A 32 -11.08 15.07 -0.34
N PRO A 33 -11.36 15.49 -1.59
CA PRO A 33 -10.33 15.73 -2.59
C PRO A 33 -9.18 16.64 -2.10
N PRO A 34 -7.91 16.33 -2.43
CA PRO A 34 -7.44 15.20 -3.23
C PRO A 34 -7.21 13.93 -2.40
N PHE A 35 -7.56 13.94 -1.11
CA PHE A 35 -7.50 12.77 -0.25
C PHE A 35 -8.58 11.75 -0.63
N SER A 36 -8.17 10.50 -0.74
CA SER A 36 -9.03 9.36 -0.93
C SER A 36 -8.45 8.19 -0.16
N ALA A 37 -9.32 7.49 0.58
CA ALA A 37 -8.99 6.29 1.32
C ALA A 37 -10.11 5.27 1.14
N THR A 38 -9.83 4.17 0.45
CA THR A 38 -10.70 2.99 0.45
C THR A 38 -10.13 2.02 1.45
N LEU A 39 -10.91 1.61 2.45
CA LEU A 39 -10.45 0.67 3.47
C LEU A 39 -9.90 -0.62 2.81
N ALA A 40 -8.77 -1.11 3.34
CA ALA A 40 -7.99 -2.25 2.85
C ALA A 40 -7.24 -2.04 1.52
N SER A 41 -7.26 -0.86 0.90
CA SER A 41 -6.60 -0.63 -0.41
C SER A 41 -5.08 -0.82 -0.36
N HIS A 42 -4.43 -0.58 0.78
CA HIS A 42 -2.99 -0.78 0.93
C HIS A 42 -2.60 -2.19 1.37
N VAL A 43 -3.56 -2.99 1.84
CA VAL A 43 -3.29 -4.32 2.40
C VAL A 43 -2.51 -5.22 1.43
N PRO A 44 -2.81 -5.28 0.11
CA PRO A 44 -2.00 -6.06 -0.82
C PRO A 44 -0.56 -5.56 -0.95
N THR A 45 -0.36 -4.23 -0.99
CA THR A 45 0.98 -3.61 -0.99
C THR A 45 1.71 -3.94 0.30
N MET A 46 1.05 -3.89 1.46
CA MET A 46 1.64 -4.22 2.76
C MET A 46 2.04 -5.69 2.83
N ILE A 47 1.17 -6.63 2.46
CA ILE A 47 1.49 -8.06 2.45
C ILE A 47 2.66 -8.36 1.52
N SER A 48 2.80 -7.62 0.42
CA SER A 48 3.91 -7.81 -0.52
C SER A 48 5.29 -7.59 0.11
N PHE A 49 5.38 -6.91 1.27
CA PHE A 49 6.62 -6.73 2.02
C PHE A 49 7.26 -8.07 2.41
N LEU A 50 6.42 -9.08 2.64
CA LEU A 50 6.83 -10.43 3.03
C LEU A 50 7.37 -11.26 1.86
N ILE A 51 7.14 -10.82 0.62
CA ILE A 51 7.50 -11.57 -0.59
C ILE A 51 8.90 -11.20 -1.08
N SER A 52 9.06 -9.98 -1.58
CA SER A 52 10.36 -9.41 -1.99
C SER A 52 10.21 -7.94 -2.39
N PRO A 53 11.31 -7.15 -2.35
CA PRO A 53 11.28 -5.76 -2.83
C PRO A 53 10.79 -5.62 -4.27
N PHE A 54 11.15 -6.56 -5.15
CA PHE A 54 10.69 -6.54 -6.55
C PHE A 54 9.17 -6.75 -6.64
N SER A 55 8.63 -7.75 -5.94
CA SER A 55 7.17 -7.97 -5.89
C SER A 55 6.43 -6.76 -5.33
N ALA A 56 6.97 -6.13 -4.28
CA ALA A 56 6.33 -4.98 -3.65
C ALA A 56 6.30 -3.73 -4.55
N VAL A 57 7.37 -3.51 -5.33
CA VAL A 57 7.38 -2.48 -6.37
C VAL A 57 6.32 -2.75 -7.43
N MET A 58 6.19 -4.00 -7.91
CA MET A 58 5.15 -4.36 -8.89
C MET A 58 3.73 -4.10 -8.37
N VAL A 59 3.45 -4.48 -7.12
CA VAL A 59 2.14 -4.25 -6.49
C VAL A 59 1.87 -2.75 -6.33
N GLY A 60 2.87 -1.96 -5.92
CA GLY A 60 2.75 -0.51 -5.84
C GLY A 60 2.45 0.15 -7.19
N LEU A 61 3.13 -0.29 -8.26
CA LEU A 61 2.87 0.18 -9.63
C LEU A 61 1.46 -0.18 -10.10
N GLY A 62 1.04 -1.42 -9.87
CA GLY A 62 -0.30 -1.86 -10.22
C GLY A 62 -1.39 -1.12 -9.45
N SER A 63 -1.17 -0.85 -8.16
CA SER A 63 -2.05 0.00 -7.35
C SER A 63 -2.19 1.41 -7.95
N SER A 64 -1.08 2.06 -8.29
CA SER A 64 -1.09 3.39 -8.93
C SER A 64 -1.85 3.39 -10.26
N LEU A 65 -1.66 2.35 -11.09
CA LEU A 65 -2.42 2.17 -12.33
C LEU A 65 -3.93 2.01 -12.06
N GLY A 66 -4.31 1.25 -11.03
CA GLY A 66 -5.72 1.13 -10.63
C GLY A 66 -6.35 2.46 -10.26
N PHE A 67 -5.64 3.26 -9.45
CA PHE A 67 -6.11 4.60 -9.09
C PHE A 67 -6.17 5.54 -10.29
N LEU A 68 -5.27 5.41 -11.27
CA LEU A 68 -5.36 6.16 -12.52
C LEU A 68 -6.65 5.87 -13.28
N LEU A 69 -7.01 4.58 -13.39
CA LEU A 69 -8.20 4.14 -14.12
C LEU A 69 -9.52 4.57 -13.44
N ILE A 70 -9.53 4.71 -12.11
CA ILE A 70 -10.77 4.89 -11.34
C ILE A 70 -10.95 6.33 -10.81
N MET A 71 -9.86 7.01 -10.47
CA MET A 71 -9.88 8.27 -9.69
C MET A 71 -9.15 9.44 -10.37
N GLY A 72 -8.42 9.19 -11.46
CA GLY A 72 -7.72 10.22 -12.23
C GLY A 72 -6.29 10.51 -11.77
N PRO A 73 -5.60 11.45 -12.45
CA PRO A 73 -4.14 11.58 -12.41
C PRO A 73 -3.58 12.06 -11.06
N VAL A 74 -4.28 12.94 -10.34
CA VAL A 74 -3.82 13.45 -9.03
C VAL A 74 -3.77 12.33 -7.99
N VAL A 75 -4.84 11.53 -7.92
CA VAL A 75 -4.91 10.38 -7.00
C VAL A 75 -3.95 9.27 -7.43
N ALA A 76 -3.76 9.07 -8.75
CA ALA A 76 -2.76 8.13 -9.25
C ALA A 76 -1.32 8.52 -8.89
N ALA A 77 -0.99 9.81 -8.97
CA ALA A 77 0.31 10.34 -8.57
C ALA A 77 0.57 10.14 -7.07
N ARG A 78 -0.46 10.32 -6.22
CA ARG A 78 -0.42 9.93 -4.80
C ARG A 78 -0.16 8.43 -4.63
N ALA A 79 -0.97 7.61 -5.29
CA ALA A 79 -0.83 6.15 -5.23
C ALA A 79 0.52 5.64 -5.77
N PHE A 80 1.25 6.43 -6.57
CA PHE A 80 2.62 6.07 -6.98
C PHE A 80 3.59 5.98 -5.79
N ILE A 81 3.30 6.68 -4.67
CA ILE A 81 4.07 6.57 -3.43
C ILE A 81 4.06 5.14 -2.87
N HIS A 82 3.04 4.33 -3.21
CA HIS A 82 2.98 2.91 -2.83
C HIS A 82 4.18 2.11 -3.33
N VAL A 83 4.82 2.54 -4.43
CA VAL A 83 6.05 1.92 -4.94
C VAL A 83 7.19 2.06 -3.93
N PHE A 84 7.39 3.25 -3.39
CA PHE A 84 8.44 3.53 -2.41
C PHE A 84 8.14 2.90 -1.05
N VAL A 85 6.87 2.94 -0.63
CA VAL A 85 6.39 2.24 0.57
C VAL A 85 6.63 0.74 0.44
N GLY A 86 6.23 0.13 -0.68
CA GLY A 86 6.48 -1.26 -1.03
C GLY A 86 7.95 -1.64 -0.96
N PHE A 87 8.80 -0.87 -1.66
CA PHE A 87 10.23 -1.11 -1.69
C PHE A 87 10.88 -1.01 -0.31
N ALA A 88 10.59 0.05 0.44
CA ALA A 88 11.18 0.29 1.76
C ALA A 88 10.72 -0.79 2.76
N GLY A 89 9.41 -1.06 2.82
CA GLY A 89 8.83 -2.05 3.72
C GLY A 89 9.38 -3.46 3.46
N ALA A 90 9.40 -3.89 2.19
CA ALA A 90 9.97 -5.18 1.81
C ALA A 90 11.48 -5.27 2.11
N THR A 91 12.20 -4.17 1.96
CA THR A 91 13.64 -4.11 2.28
C THR A 91 13.89 -4.23 3.78
N LEU A 92 13.07 -3.60 4.61
CA LEU A 92 13.12 -3.73 6.06
C LEU A 92 12.86 -5.17 6.50
N VAL A 93 11.79 -5.80 5.99
CA VAL A 93 11.50 -7.22 6.29
C VAL A 93 12.65 -8.12 5.83
N LYS A 94 13.19 -7.90 4.63
CA LYS A 94 14.36 -8.66 4.13
C LYS A 94 15.60 -8.51 5.02
N ARG A 95 15.75 -7.38 5.70
CA ARG A 95 16.83 -7.11 6.67
C ARG A 95 16.56 -7.69 8.07
N GLY A 96 15.47 -8.44 8.25
CA GLY A 96 15.11 -9.10 9.52
C GLY A 96 14.26 -8.26 10.45
N TYR A 97 13.78 -7.09 10.03
CA TYR A 97 12.80 -6.36 10.84
C TYR A 97 11.46 -7.11 10.84
N PRO A 98 10.77 -7.21 11.98
CA PRO A 98 9.44 -7.81 12.03
C PRO A 98 8.44 -6.99 11.20
N PHE A 99 7.46 -7.67 10.62
CA PHE A 99 6.48 -7.09 9.70
C PHE A 99 5.82 -5.81 10.22
N TRP A 100 5.38 -5.80 11.49
CA TRP A 100 4.75 -4.64 12.10
C TRP A 100 5.69 -3.41 12.20
N LYS A 101 7.00 -3.62 12.41
CA LYS A 101 7.98 -2.51 12.40
C LYS A 101 8.19 -1.98 11.00
N ALA A 102 8.18 -2.84 9.99
CA ALA A 102 8.26 -2.41 8.60
C ALA A 102 7.06 -1.51 8.24
N LEU A 103 5.84 -1.89 8.63
CA LEU A 103 4.64 -1.06 8.48
C LEU A 103 4.80 0.30 9.16
N LEU A 104 5.14 0.30 10.46
CA LEU A 104 5.36 1.52 11.24
C LEU A 104 6.38 2.47 10.61
N PHE A 105 7.54 1.94 10.18
CA PHE A 105 8.60 2.75 9.57
C PHE A 105 8.29 3.25 8.17
N THR A 106 7.29 2.68 7.49
CA THR A 106 6.84 3.18 6.18
C THR A 106 5.80 4.29 6.26
N ILE A 107 5.21 4.57 7.44
CA ILE A 107 4.22 5.65 7.62
C ILE A 107 4.77 7.01 7.15
N PRO A 108 5.99 7.45 7.54
CA PRO A 108 6.50 8.75 7.11
C PRO A 108 6.70 8.82 5.59
N ILE A 109 7.17 7.73 4.97
CA ILE A 109 7.35 7.66 3.51
C ILE A 109 6.00 7.83 2.81
N HIS A 110 4.97 7.17 3.33
CA HIS A 110 3.64 7.22 2.76
C HIS A 110 3.00 8.60 2.91
N ALA A 111 2.86 9.07 4.14
CA ALA A 111 2.15 10.31 4.45
C ALA A 111 2.86 11.55 3.87
N LEU A 112 4.18 11.65 4.03
CA LEU A 112 4.94 12.77 3.47
C LEU A 112 5.01 12.69 1.95
N GLY A 113 5.20 11.49 1.39
CA GLY A 113 5.23 11.30 -0.05
C GLY A 113 3.93 11.78 -0.70
N GLU A 114 2.78 11.36 -0.17
CA GLU A 114 1.49 11.76 -0.73
C GLU A 114 1.16 13.24 -0.49
N ALA A 115 1.53 13.80 0.67
CA ALA A 115 1.38 15.22 0.95
C ALA A 115 2.21 16.08 -0.01
N LEU A 116 3.47 15.70 -0.26
CA LEU A 116 4.34 16.43 -1.18
C LEU A 116 3.89 16.32 -2.63
N ILE A 117 3.34 15.17 -3.05
CA ILE A 117 2.94 14.98 -4.44
C ILE A 117 1.81 15.92 -4.87
N VAL A 118 0.96 16.39 -3.94
CA VAL A 118 -0.21 17.21 -4.29
C VAL A 118 0.15 18.68 -4.46
N LEU A 119 1.27 19.16 -3.89
CA LEU A 119 1.66 20.57 -3.99
C LEU A 119 1.88 21.03 -5.45
N PRO A 120 2.58 20.28 -6.33
CA PRO A 120 2.71 20.65 -7.75
C PRO A 120 1.39 20.71 -8.52
N PHE A 121 0.31 20.11 -8.01
CA PHE A 121 -1.03 20.18 -8.61
C PHE A 121 -1.83 21.40 -8.14
N GLY A 122 -1.23 22.30 -7.35
CA GLY A 122 -1.84 23.56 -6.92
C GLY A 122 -2.61 23.51 -5.60
N PHE A 123 -2.54 22.40 -4.85
CA PHE A 123 -3.15 22.31 -3.52
C PHE A 123 -2.32 23.07 -2.49
N ASP A 124 -2.98 23.74 -1.55
CA ASP A 124 -2.32 24.48 -0.48
C ASP A 124 -1.70 23.56 0.61
N LEU A 125 -0.90 24.15 1.50
CA LEU A 125 -0.21 23.44 2.56
C LEU A 125 -1.15 22.76 3.57
N TYR A 126 -2.32 23.35 3.85
CA TYR A 126 -3.29 22.76 4.75
C TYR A 126 -3.86 21.48 4.12
N THR A 127 -4.30 21.57 2.87
CA THR A 127 -4.79 20.42 2.11
C THR A 127 -3.72 19.33 1.98
N ALA A 128 -2.48 19.69 1.69
CA ALA A 128 -1.38 18.74 1.56
C ALA A 128 -1.03 18.02 2.86
N PHE A 129 -0.78 18.76 3.95
CA PHE A 129 -0.24 18.15 5.17
C PHE A 129 -1.31 17.71 6.17
N VAL A 130 -2.45 18.41 6.21
CA VAL A 130 -3.57 18.06 7.11
C VAL A 130 -4.50 17.07 6.42
N THR A 131 -5.13 17.45 5.30
CA THR A 131 -6.14 16.61 4.65
C THR A 131 -5.53 15.33 4.08
N VAL A 132 -4.46 15.45 3.29
CA VAL A 132 -3.77 14.29 2.72
C VAL A 132 -2.84 13.66 3.75
N GLY A 133 -1.88 14.40 4.29
CA GLY A 133 -0.86 13.85 5.20
C GLY A 133 -1.43 13.09 6.41
N ILE A 134 -2.25 13.76 7.24
CA ILE A 134 -2.86 13.12 8.43
C ILE A 134 -3.86 12.04 8.01
N GLY A 135 -4.66 12.30 6.97
CA GLY A 135 -5.57 11.30 6.41
C GLY A 135 -4.85 10.00 6.03
N THR A 136 -3.68 10.11 5.40
CA THR A 136 -2.84 8.98 5.00
C THR A 136 -2.22 8.25 6.19
N VAL A 137 -1.83 8.97 7.26
CA VAL A 137 -1.36 8.33 8.51
C VAL A 137 -2.46 7.44 9.09
N ILE A 138 -3.68 7.97 9.22
CA ILE A 138 -4.84 7.23 9.76
C ILE A 138 -5.15 6.03 8.87
N HIS A 139 -5.28 6.25 7.56
CA HIS A 139 -5.62 5.20 6.61
C HIS A 139 -4.56 4.08 6.57
N HIS A 140 -3.28 4.44 6.49
CA HIS A 140 -2.19 3.46 6.56
C HIS A 140 -2.20 2.67 7.86
N SER A 141 -2.53 3.31 8.99
CA SER A 141 -2.59 2.64 10.29
C SER A 141 -3.73 1.61 10.34
N LEU A 142 -4.92 1.97 9.84
CA LEU A 142 -6.05 1.05 9.75
C LEU A 142 -5.75 -0.15 8.83
N ASP A 143 -5.20 0.12 7.64
CA ASP A 143 -4.81 -0.95 6.72
C ASP A 143 -3.67 -1.81 7.30
N SER A 144 -2.76 -1.24 8.09
CA SER A 144 -1.73 -1.99 8.79
C SER A 144 -2.31 -2.97 9.81
N LEU A 145 -3.33 -2.56 10.57
CA LEU A 145 -4.01 -3.45 11.52
C LEU A 145 -4.71 -4.61 10.78
N ILE A 146 -5.35 -4.33 9.64
CA ILE A 146 -5.95 -5.35 8.80
C ILE A 146 -4.86 -6.30 8.27
N ALA A 147 -3.76 -5.78 7.75
CA ALA A 147 -2.66 -6.57 7.21
C ALA A 147 -2.02 -7.46 8.27
N ILE A 148 -1.77 -6.94 9.48
CA ILE A 148 -1.24 -7.72 10.61
C ILE A 148 -2.21 -8.85 10.98
N SER A 149 -3.50 -8.53 11.13
CA SER A 149 -4.52 -9.53 11.49
C SER A 149 -4.64 -10.63 10.43
N LEU A 150 -4.57 -10.25 9.15
CA LEU A 150 -4.61 -11.19 8.04
C LEU A 150 -3.36 -12.06 7.99
N VAL A 151 -2.17 -11.50 8.19
CA VAL A 151 -0.91 -12.26 8.25
C VAL A 151 -0.92 -13.24 9.42
N GLU A 152 -1.41 -12.84 10.58
CA GLU A 152 -1.58 -13.69 11.76
C GLU A 152 -2.58 -14.84 11.53
N ALA A 153 -3.66 -14.59 10.78
CA ALA A 153 -4.59 -15.66 10.40
C ALA A 153 -3.96 -16.62 9.38
N LEU A 154 -3.26 -16.09 8.37
CA LEU A 154 -2.66 -16.88 7.29
C LEU A 154 -1.46 -17.72 7.76
N SER A 155 -0.75 -17.28 8.80
CA SER A 155 0.38 -18.03 9.40
C SER A 155 -0.04 -19.41 9.93
N LYS A 156 -1.32 -19.59 10.23
CA LYS A 156 -1.93 -20.84 10.73
C LYS A 156 -2.40 -21.78 9.61
N THR A 157 -2.13 -21.43 8.36
CA THR A 157 -2.57 -22.17 7.16
C THR A 157 -1.39 -22.55 6.27
N PRO A 158 -1.57 -23.40 5.24
CA PRO A 158 -0.52 -23.69 4.26
C PRO A 158 -0.01 -22.45 3.49
N VAL A 159 -0.78 -21.35 3.47
CA VAL A 159 -0.40 -20.08 2.82
C VAL A 159 0.82 -19.44 3.47
N LYS A 160 1.16 -19.78 4.73
CA LYS A 160 2.38 -19.30 5.40
C LYS A 160 3.64 -19.51 4.57
N ASN A 161 3.70 -20.66 3.88
CA ASN A 161 4.80 -21.01 3.00
C ASN A 161 4.88 -20.08 1.80
N LEU A 162 3.75 -19.55 1.30
CA LEU A 162 3.67 -18.60 0.19
C LEU A 162 4.08 -17.17 0.59
N LEU A 163 3.94 -16.82 1.87
CA LEU A 163 4.27 -15.51 2.42
C LEU A 163 5.64 -15.45 3.11
N ASN A 164 6.46 -16.52 3.04
CA ASN A 164 7.74 -16.60 3.75
C ASN A 164 7.62 -16.34 5.27
N LEU A 165 6.51 -16.77 5.87
CA LEU A 165 6.30 -16.71 7.31
C LEU A 165 6.99 -17.93 7.95
N SER A 166 7.77 -17.70 9.00
CA SER A 166 8.45 -18.73 9.81
C SER A 166 7.51 -19.34 10.84
#